data_AF-A0A5C3M109-F1
#
_entry.id   AF-A0A5C3M109-F1
#
_cell.length_a   1.000
_cell.length_b   1.000
_cell.length_c   1.000
_cell.angle_alpha   90.00
_cell.angle_beta   90.00
_cell.angle_gamma   90.00
#
_symmetry.space_group_name_H-M   'P 1'
#
loop_
_entity.id
_entity.type
_entity.pdbx_description
1 polymer ?
#
loop_
_entity_poly.entity_id
_entity_poly.type
_entity_poly.pdbx_seq_one_letter_code
_entity_poly.pdbx_strand_id
1 'polypeptide(L)'
;MDSDRKSTVSSFYGARKTSLDALNSDFSQLPPGAASVRPRERDDSSSFFNPDRQSMDALNGGRTTPGYNRNSFFPGAREEPLKGGRDEEEQTDAWDVYADFNNAGPKYSTAFTQNNQGYHQLAPSTPKGDDASTTGPVEMVTVPALGAEWKREELHDMTKGARKQKKAESRREFWKQWNRGERGLCGRYFTRKVFVFFLFGLCVAIALVLAFTIPRVPSFAFNDKLPISNATGDWKDAVPTVFSRIPANFSFPASASIQVNTNDNYLPITFKHIRAQVFDLETSRLVGTGDMGKQTLPAKSFPEIMIPLNFTYIASNDTDQTWLNWYNSCKNKILVQDGKRDALQFRLVLDFDILGLTTTHSASTQISDAACPIELPSTI
;
A
#
# COMPACT_ATOMS: atom_id res chain seq x y z
N MET A 1 -56.39 -0.20 -4.13
CA MET A 1 -55.06 -0.83 -4.29
C MET A 1 -54.26 -0.45 -3.08
N ASP A 2 -54.44 -1.26 -2.05
CA ASP A 2 -54.06 -1.01 -0.68
C ASP A 2 -52.58 -1.31 -0.42
N SER A 3 -51.95 -0.31 0.22
CA SER A 3 -51.17 -0.39 1.47
C SER A 3 -49.95 -1.32 1.61
N ASP A 4 -48.86 -0.65 2.05
CA ASP A 4 -47.98 -1.04 3.14
C ASP A 4 -47.10 -2.29 3.01
N ARG A 5 -45.83 -2.05 2.62
CA ARG A 5 -44.69 -2.81 3.15
C ARG A 5 -43.71 -1.89 3.85
N LYS A 6 -43.96 -1.74 5.16
CA LYS A 6 -43.03 -1.25 6.17
C LYS A 6 -41.82 -2.19 6.25
N SER A 7 -40.62 -1.69 5.95
CA SER A 7 -39.37 -2.28 6.42
C SER A 7 -38.85 -1.47 7.60
N THR A 8 -39.11 -1.97 8.80
CA THR A 8 -38.51 -1.51 10.05
C THR A 8 -37.13 -2.13 10.19
N VAL A 9 -36.07 -1.34 10.01
CA VAL A 9 -34.76 -1.63 10.61
C VAL A 9 -34.48 -0.51 11.60
N SER A 10 -34.39 -0.91 12.86
CA SER A 10 -34.17 -0.10 14.04
C SER A 10 -32.77 0.50 14.07
N SER A 11 -32.68 1.82 13.94
CA SER A 11 -31.54 2.63 14.37
C SER A 11 -31.57 2.77 15.89
N PHE A 12 -30.76 1.98 16.60
CA PHE A 12 -30.51 2.15 18.03
C PHE A 12 -29.39 3.20 18.21
N TYR A 13 -29.77 4.38 18.73
CA TYR A 13 -29.02 5.42 19.48
C TYR A 13 -27.53 5.69 19.15
N GLY A 14 -27.02 6.89 18.92
CA GLY A 14 -27.46 8.22 19.34
C GLY A 14 -26.40 8.90 20.23
N ALA A 15 -25.74 9.96 19.70
CA ALA A 15 -25.01 11.06 20.37
C ALA A 15 -23.67 10.72 21.11
N ARG A 16 -22.64 11.58 21.17
CA ARG A 16 -22.58 13.06 21.25
C ARG A 16 -21.36 13.67 20.51
N LYS A 17 -21.52 14.94 20.12
CA LYS A 17 -20.50 15.91 19.71
C LYS A 17 -19.63 16.35 20.90
N THR A 18 -18.36 16.67 20.67
CA THR A 18 -17.73 17.89 21.23
C THR A 18 -16.79 18.49 20.20
N SER A 19 -17.02 19.77 19.93
CA SER A 19 -16.24 20.68 19.11
C SER A 19 -15.16 21.33 19.98
N LEU A 20 -13.89 21.22 19.60
CA LEU A 20 -12.86 22.14 20.05
C LEU A 20 -12.07 22.60 18.82
N ASP A 21 -12.22 23.88 18.58
CA ASP A 21 -11.64 24.71 17.54
C ASP A 21 -10.18 25.02 17.92
N ALA A 22 -9.23 24.61 17.08
CA ALA A 22 -7.79 24.64 17.37
C ALA A 22 -7.04 25.74 16.61
N LEU A 23 -7.72 26.83 16.24
CA LEU A 23 -7.14 27.90 15.42
C LEU A 23 -7.38 29.30 16.00
N ASN A 24 -7.16 29.48 17.30
CA ASN A 24 -6.96 30.82 17.86
C ASN A 24 -6.08 30.77 19.13
N SER A 25 -4.77 30.88 18.93
CA SER A 25 -3.87 31.40 19.95
C SER A 25 -2.82 32.27 19.27
N ASP A 26 -3.06 33.57 19.34
CA ASP A 26 -2.20 34.66 18.91
C ASP A 26 -0.80 34.55 19.55
N PHE A 27 0.23 34.62 18.72
CA PHE A 27 1.61 34.80 19.17
C PHE A 27 1.89 36.27 19.43
N SER A 28 2.17 36.59 20.69
CA SER A 28 2.66 37.91 21.12
C SER A 28 4.15 38.04 20.77
N GLN A 29 4.49 39.11 20.05
CA GLN A 29 5.86 39.53 19.76
C GLN A 29 6.58 40.03 21.03
N LEU A 30 7.84 39.64 21.21
CA LEU A 30 8.76 40.26 22.18
C LEU A 30 10.15 40.54 21.53
N PRO A 31 10.85 41.61 21.95
CA PRO A 31 11.93 42.28 21.22
C PRO A 31 13.33 41.64 21.43
N PRO A 32 14.36 42.07 20.66
CA PRO A 32 15.64 41.37 20.63
C PRO A 32 16.61 41.88 21.71
N GLY A 33 17.25 40.93 22.39
CA GLY A 33 18.51 41.18 23.10
C GLY A 33 18.53 40.77 24.57
N ALA A 34 18.87 39.51 24.85
CA ALA A 34 19.65 39.11 26.02
C ALA A 34 20.02 37.62 25.93
N ALA A 35 21.32 37.34 25.88
CA ALA A 35 21.87 36.01 26.05
C ALA A 35 21.87 35.64 27.55
N SER A 36 21.33 34.46 27.90
CA SER A 36 21.69 33.74 29.13
C SER A 36 20.91 32.42 29.25
N VAL A 37 21.65 31.31 29.06
CA VAL A 37 21.63 30.07 29.86
C VAL A 37 20.35 29.76 30.65
N ARG A 38 19.64 28.70 30.25
CA ARG A 38 18.71 27.97 31.12
C ARG A 38 18.82 26.44 30.96
N PRO A 39 18.53 25.69 32.04
CA PRO A 39 18.71 24.24 32.12
C PRO A 39 17.58 23.48 31.43
N ARG A 40 17.92 22.29 30.94
CA ARG A 40 17.00 21.32 30.32
C ARG A 40 16.06 20.73 31.36
N GLU A 41 14.78 21.05 31.22
CA GLU A 41 13.68 20.25 31.77
C GLU A 41 13.41 19.11 30.78
N ARG A 42 13.38 17.90 31.31
CA ARG A 42 13.56 16.63 30.61
C ARG A 42 12.29 15.82 30.85
N ASP A 43 11.43 15.71 29.84
CA ASP A 43 10.31 14.76 29.85
C ASP A 43 10.63 13.54 29.01
N ASP A 44 10.50 12.39 29.66
CA ASP A 44 10.74 11.05 29.16
C ASP A 44 9.63 10.59 28.20
N SER A 45 9.99 10.28 26.95
CA SER A 45 9.37 9.18 26.20
C SER A 45 10.18 8.85 24.94
N SER A 46 10.38 7.55 24.68
CA SER A 46 11.06 6.91 23.54
C SER A 46 12.56 6.58 23.72
N SER A 47 12.81 5.40 24.28
CA SER A 47 14.12 4.74 24.34
C SER A 47 14.25 3.64 23.29
N PHE A 48 14.21 4.00 22.01
CA PHE A 48 14.71 3.14 20.93
C PHE A 48 15.39 4.02 19.89
N PHE A 49 16.68 3.78 19.69
CA PHE A 49 17.64 4.46 18.80
C PHE A 49 18.41 5.65 19.40
N ASN A 50 19.68 5.36 19.74
CA ASN A 50 20.71 6.33 20.04
C ASN A 50 21.72 6.28 18.86
N PRO A 51 21.83 7.32 18.00
CA PRO A 51 22.64 7.25 16.78
C PRO A 51 24.12 7.66 16.95
N ASP A 52 24.57 8.07 18.14
CA ASP A 52 25.96 8.53 18.32
C ASP A 52 26.85 7.52 19.03
N ARG A 53 27.44 6.60 18.25
CA ARG A 53 28.72 5.95 18.60
C ARG A 53 29.65 5.95 17.40
N GLN A 54 30.32 7.08 17.20
CA GLN A 54 31.66 7.11 16.61
C GLN A 54 32.68 7.04 17.76
N SER A 55 33.44 5.95 17.83
CA SER A 55 34.84 5.96 18.31
C SER A 55 35.44 4.57 18.08
N MET A 56 36.37 4.51 17.14
CA MET A 56 37.46 3.53 17.15
C MET A 56 38.30 3.79 18.40
N ASP A 57 38.17 2.96 19.44
CA ASP A 57 39.30 2.58 20.30
C ASP A 57 38.84 1.55 21.35
N ALA A 58 39.18 0.27 21.14
CA ALA A 58 39.17 -0.77 22.19
C ALA A 58 39.78 -2.09 21.68
N LEU A 59 40.99 -2.04 21.10
CA LEU A 59 41.83 -3.23 20.90
C LEU A 59 42.74 -3.44 22.13
N ASN A 60 42.14 -3.70 23.30
CA ASN A 60 42.77 -4.39 24.43
C ASN A 60 41.80 -4.39 25.62
N GLY A 61 41.03 -5.45 25.77
CA GLY A 61 40.15 -5.62 26.92
C GLY A 61 39.33 -6.89 26.78
N GLY A 62 39.73 -7.92 27.52
CA GLY A 62 39.07 -9.21 27.48
C GLY A 62 37.62 -9.18 27.98
N ARG A 63 36.84 -10.10 27.40
CA ARG A 63 35.59 -10.71 27.93
C ARG A 63 34.36 -9.79 28.06
N THR A 64 33.35 -10.09 27.24
CA THR A 64 32.04 -10.62 27.68
C THR A 64 31.18 -10.93 26.46
N THR A 65 31.32 -12.14 25.94
CA THR A 65 30.39 -12.74 24.97
C THR A 65 29.11 -13.13 25.73
N PRO A 66 27.89 -12.96 25.17
CA PRO A 66 26.67 -13.47 25.76
C PRO A 66 26.72 -15.01 25.71
N GLY A 67 27.19 -15.59 26.81
CA GLY A 67 27.37 -17.02 26.97
C GLY A 67 26.03 -17.73 27.07
N TYR A 68 25.71 -18.50 26.04
CA TYR A 68 24.89 -19.70 26.20
C TYR A 68 25.63 -20.62 27.17
N ASN A 69 25.08 -20.75 28.37
CA ASN A 69 25.71 -21.47 29.47
C ASN A 69 25.56 -22.99 29.23
N ARG A 70 26.69 -23.69 29.13
CA ARG A 70 26.79 -25.13 28.80
C ARG A 70 26.39 -26.07 29.95
N ASN A 71 25.93 -25.52 31.08
CA ASN A 71 25.50 -26.27 32.26
C ASN A 71 23.98 -26.55 32.33
N SER A 72 23.20 -26.25 31.29
CA SER A 72 21.77 -26.60 31.26
C SER A 72 21.47 -28.02 30.77
N PHE A 73 22.48 -28.88 30.62
CA PHE A 73 22.37 -30.19 29.97
C PHE A 73 22.65 -31.42 30.87
N PHE A 74 22.35 -31.36 32.18
CA PHE A 74 22.12 -32.59 32.95
C PHE A 74 20.83 -32.53 33.78
N PRO A 75 19.97 -33.57 33.70
CA PRO A 75 18.62 -33.58 34.25
C PRO A 75 18.63 -34.11 35.69
N GLY A 76 18.54 -33.20 36.66
CA GLY A 76 18.23 -33.55 38.05
C GLY A 76 16.74 -33.38 38.31
N ALA A 77 16.01 -34.50 38.38
CA ALA A 77 14.68 -34.64 38.99
C ALA A 77 13.61 -33.62 38.56
N ARG A 78 13.20 -33.64 37.29
CA ARG A 78 11.81 -33.32 36.96
C ARG A 78 11.03 -34.63 36.94
N GLU A 79 10.14 -34.80 37.91
CA GLU A 79 9.02 -35.73 37.78
C GLU A 79 8.33 -35.43 36.45
N GLU A 80 8.36 -36.40 35.55
CA GLU A 80 7.59 -36.34 34.32
C GLU A 80 6.10 -36.29 34.70
N PRO A 81 5.30 -35.34 34.19
CA PRO A 81 3.87 -35.54 34.21
C PRO A 81 3.59 -36.75 33.33
N LEU A 82 3.04 -37.80 33.94
CA LEU A 82 2.58 -39.02 33.28
C LEU A 82 1.82 -38.67 32.00
N LYS A 83 2.48 -38.86 30.87
CA LYS A 83 1.82 -38.98 29.57
C LYS A 83 1.31 -40.40 29.47
N GLY A 84 0.15 -40.66 30.08
CA GLY A 84 -0.46 -41.97 30.11
C GLY A 84 -1.89 -41.94 30.62
N GLY A 85 -2.83 -41.72 29.68
CA GLY A 85 -4.17 -42.29 29.74
C GLY A 85 -5.15 -41.69 30.74
N ARG A 86 -5.79 -40.59 30.36
CA ARG A 86 -7.26 -40.43 30.43
C ARG A 86 -7.66 -39.20 29.66
N ASP A 87 -8.66 -39.36 28.82
CA ASP A 87 -9.16 -38.33 27.93
C ASP A 87 -9.99 -37.34 28.76
N GLU A 88 -9.44 -36.17 29.10
CA GLU A 88 -10.17 -35.08 29.77
C GLU A 88 -11.13 -34.32 28.82
N GLU A 89 -11.78 -35.02 27.88
CA GLU A 89 -12.95 -34.49 27.15
C GLU A 89 -14.27 -35.17 27.58
N GLU A 90 -14.28 -35.91 28.71
CA GLU A 90 -15.50 -36.48 29.32
C GLU A 90 -15.86 -35.81 30.66
N GLN A 91 -15.57 -34.51 30.80
CA GLN A 91 -15.96 -33.73 31.98
C GLN A 91 -16.54 -32.37 31.61
N THR A 92 -17.53 -32.39 30.70
CA THR A 92 -18.60 -31.38 30.70
C THR A 92 -19.91 -32.13 30.50
N ASP A 93 -20.78 -32.03 31.51
CA ASP A 93 -22.12 -32.61 31.61
C ASP A 93 -22.19 -34.05 32.16
N ALA A 94 -21.53 -34.28 33.29
CA ALA A 94 -21.98 -35.34 34.21
C ALA A 94 -23.41 -35.01 34.65
N TRP A 95 -24.38 -35.73 34.10
CA TRP A 95 -25.80 -35.67 34.46
C TRP A 95 -25.93 -36.03 35.94
N ASP A 96 -25.98 -35.02 36.80
CA ASP A 96 -26.21 -35.19 38.23
C ASP A 96 -27.68 -35.58 38.45
N VAL A 97 -27.93 -36.89 38.54
CA VAL A 97 -29.26 -37.47 38.80
C VAL A 97 -29.83 -36.96 40.13
N TYR A 98 -28.98 -36.57 41.09
CA TYR A 98 -29.44 -36.00 42.35
C TYR A 98 -29.83 -34.52 42.24
N ALA A 99 -29.34 -33.77 41.25
CA ALA A 99 -29.76 -32.38 41.06
C ALA A 99 -31.26 -32.23 40.73
N ASP A 100 -31.89 -33.27 40.15
CA ASP A 100 -33.31 -33.30 39.79
C ASP A 100 -34.22 -33.60 41.01
N PHE A 101 -33.72 -34.34 42.00
CA PHE A 101 -34.45 -34.62 43.24
C PHE A 101 -34.28 -33.50 44.30
N ASN A 102 -33.23 -32.69 44.19
CA ASN A 102 -32.87 -31.66 45.18
C ASN A 102 -33.33 -30.25 44.77
N ASN A 103 -33.92 -30.08 43.59
CA ASN A 103 -34.38 -28.79 43.05
C ASN A 103 -33.27 -27.71 42.89
N ALA A 104 -32.00 -28.14 42.83
CA ALA A 104 -30.82 -27.28 42.75
C ALA A 104 -30.23 -27.16 41.33
N GLY A 105 -30.76 -27.90 40.35
CA GLY A 105 -30.37 -27.79 38.95
C GLY A 105 -30.95 -26.55 38.23
N PRO A 106 -30.37 -26.13 37.08
CA PRO A 106 -30.87 -25.00 36.31
C PRO A 106 -32.31 -25.22 35.84
N LYS A 107 -33.25 -24.44 36.39
CA LYS A 107 -34.68 -24.50 36.01
C LYS A 107 -34.87 -23.91 34.61
N TYR A 108 -34.76 -24.73 33.57
CA TYR A 108 -35.16 -24.36 32.22
C TYR A 108 -36.69 -24.38 32.08
N SER A 109 -37.39 -23.42 32.71
CA SER A 109 -38.77 -23.05 32.36
C SER A 109 -39.31 -21.93 33.28
N THR A 110 -39.12 -20.68 32.85
CA THR A 110 -39.94 -19.54 33.34
C THR A 110 -40.72 -18.88 32.21
N ALA A 111 -41.06 -19.65 31.15
CA ALA A 111 -41.86 -19.13 30.04
C ALA A 111 -43.38 -19.26 30.23
N PHE A 112 -43.88 -20.05 31.19
CA PHE A 112 -45.33 -20.20 31.39
C PHE A 112 -45.71 -20.50 32.84
N THR A 113 -45.78 -19.45 33.66
CA THR A 113 -46.63 -19.44 34.85
C THR A 113 -47.24 -18.05 35.02
N GLN A 114 -48.33 -17.80 34.31
CA GLN A 114 -49.43 -16.98 34.85
C GLN A 114 -50.64 -17.89 35.00
N ASN A 115 -50.94 -18.24 36.26
CA ASN A 115 -52.29 -18.60 36.66
C ASN A 115 -53.09 -17.31 36.78
N ASN A 116 -54.09 -17.11 35.93
CA ASN A 116 -55.37 -16.57 36.38
C ASN A 116 -56.48 -16.87 35.36
N GLN A 117 -57.43 -17.67 35.85
CA GLN A 117 -58.86 -17.74 35.53
C GLN A 117 -59.35 -17.02 34.25
N GLY A 118 -59.83 -17.82 33.29
CA GLY A 118 -60.65 -17.33 32.18
C GLY A 118 -60.83 -18.40 31.11
N TYR A 119 -61.96 -19.12 31.14
CA TYR A 119 -62.44 -19.87 29.99
C TYR A 119 -62.65 -18.89 28.83
N HIS A 120 -61.77 -18.88 27.83
CA HIS A 120 -62.09 -18.30 26.54
C HIS A 120 -62.68 -19.39 25.64
N GLN A 121 -63.98 -19.27 25.43
CA GLN A 121 -64.77 -20.03 24.48
C GLN A 121 -64.27 -19.71 23.06
N LEU A 122 -63.71 -20.69 22.36
CA LEU A 122 -63.41 -20.56 20.94
C LEU A 122 -64.73 -20.46 20.17
N ALA A 123 -64.89 -19.39 19.39
CA ALA A 123 -66.04 -19.22 18.51
C ALA A 123 -66.05 -20.30 17.40
N PRO A 124 -67.21 -20.87 17.04
CA PRO A 124 -67.31 -21.79 15.91
C PRO A 124 -67.05 -21.00 14.62
N SER A 125 -65.96 -21.32 13.92
CA SER A 125 -65.77 -20.86 12.54
C SER A 125 -66.70 -21.64 11.63
N THR A 126 -67.57 -20.91 10.97
CA THR A 126 -68.47 -21.37 9.92
C THR A 126 -67.68 -21.81 8.68
N PRO A 127 -68.12 -22.87 7.98
CA PRO A 127 -67.51 -23.29 6.73
C PRO A 127 -67.93 -22.33 5.61
N LYS A 128 -66.97 -21.73 4.92
CA LYS A 128 -67.21 -21.06 3.64
C LYS A 128 -66.75 -22.00 2.53
N GLY A 129 -67.73 -22.52 1.81
CA GLY A 129 -67.54 -23.39 0.66
C GLY A 129 -67.13 -22.64 -0.60
N ASP A 130 -66.74 -23.50 -1.55
CA ASP A 130 -66.82 -23.39 -3.00
C ASP A 130 -65.69 -22.66 -3.74
N ASP A 131 -64.81 -23.46 -4.36
CA ASP A 131 -64.78 -23.67 -5.83
C ASP A 131 -63.71 -24.74 -6.14
N ALA A 132 -64.10 -25.97 -6.49
CA ALA A 132 -64.41 -26.45 -7.84
C ALA A 132 -63.20 -26.94 -8.65
N SER A 133 -63.21 -28.25 -8.93
CA SER A 133 -62.77 -28.87 -10.19
C SER A 133 -61.26 -28.97 -10.48
N THR A 134 -60.67 -30.10 -10.09
CA THR A 134 -59.93 -30.97 -11.03
C THR A 134 -59.89 -32.40 -10.48
N THR A 135 -60.93 -33.16 -10.82
CA THR A 135 -61.03 -34.61 -10.63
C THR A 135 -60.09 -35.32 -11.60
N GLY A 136 -58.82 -35.47 -11.23
CA GLY A 136 -57.98 -36.57 -11.70
C GLY A 136 -58.11 -37.74 -10.72
N PRO A 137 -58.06 -39.00 -11.17
CA PRO A 137 -58.07 -40.14 -10.26
C PRO A 137 -56.91 -39.98 -9.29
N VAL A 138 -57.24 -39.79 -8.02
CA VAL A 138 -56.29 -39.90 -6.92
C VAL A 138 -55.85 -41.35 -6.93
N GLU A 139 -54.81 -41.65 -7.72
CA GLU A 139 -53.96 -42.79 -7.43
C GLU A 139 -53.63 -42.62 -5.96
N MET A 140 -54.15 -43.53 -5.15
CA MET A 140 -53.73 -43.69 -3.78
C MET A 140 -52.25 -44.06 -3.85
N VAL A 141 -51.41 -43.04 -4.00
CA VAL A 141 -50.03 -43.04 -3.58
C VAL A 141 -50.18 -43.30 -2.11
N THR A 142 -50.18 -44.60 -1.81
CA THR A 142 -50.06 -45.19 -0.50
C THR A 142 -48.77 -44.56 -0.03
N VAL A 143 -48.91 -43.42 0.63
CA VAL A 143 -47.87 -42.85 1.47
C VAL A 143 -47.51 -44.07 2.29
N PRO A 144 -46.30 -44.64 2.14
CA PRO A 144 -45.89 -45.72 3.01
C PRO A 144 -46.23 -45.19 4.39
N ALA A 145 -47.15 -45.85 5.08
CA ALA A 145 -47.46 -45.44 6.45
C ALA A 145 -46.09 -45.55 7.12
N LEU A 146 -45.42 -44.41 7.30
CA LEU A 146 -44.15 -44.33 8.00
C LEU A 146 -44.54 -44.81 9.38
N GLY A 147 -44.38 -46.12 9.60
CA GLY A 147 -44.80 -46.75 10.82
C GLY A 147 -44.00 -46.17 11.97
N ALA A 148 -44.45 -46.46 13.18
CA ALA A 148 -43.77 -46.09 14.41
C ALA A 148 -42.33 -46.69 14.53
N GLU A 149 -41.78 -47.30 13.48
CA GLU A 149 -40.41 -47.81 13.44
C GLU A 149 -39.32 -46.74 13.23
N TRP A 150 -39.64 -45.49 12.90
CA TRP A 150 -38.63 -44.44 12.79
C TRP A 150 -38.06 -44.14 14.16
N LYS A 151 -36.81 -44.53 14.38
CA LYS A 151 -36.13 -44.27 15.64
C LYS A 151 -36.04 -42.76 15.82
N ARG A 152 -36.15 -42.28 17.07
CA ARG A 152 -36.01 -40.85 17.43
C ARG A 152 -34.73 -40.22 16.84
N GLU A 153 -33.71 -41.05 16.69
CA GLU A 153 -32.42 -40.75 16.04
C GLU A 153 -32.58 -40.38 14.55
N GLU A 154 -33.37 -41.13 13.79
CA GLU A 154 -33.60 -40.89 12.36
C GLU A 154 -34.42 -39.61 12.12
N LEU A 155 -35.40 -39.34 12.98
CA LEU A 155 -36.14 -38.06 12.98
C LEU A 155 -35.24 -36.87 13.26
N HIS A 156 -34.28 -37.01 14.18
CA HIS A 156 -33.28 -35.98 14.44
C HIS A 156 -32.39 -35.75 13.20
N ASP A 157 -31.90 -36.81 12.56
CA ASP A 157 -31.06 -36.75 11.36
C ASP A 157 -31.75 -36.10 10.15
N MET A 158 -33.09 -36.13 10.10
CA MET A 158 -33.86 -35.41 9.08
C MET A 158 -33.94 -33.90 9.31
N THR A 159 -33.66 -33.40 10.51
CA THR A 159 -33.72 -31.96 10.82
C THR A 159 -32.60 -31.17 10.12
N LYS A 160 -32.87 -29.90 9.82
CA LYS A 160 -31.85 -28.97 9.28
C LYS A 160 -30.66 -28.80 10.24
N GLY A 161 -30.91 -28.88 11.55
CA GLY A 161 -29.89 -28.79 12.60
C GLY A 161 -28.91 -29.95 12.54
N ALA A 162 -29.41 -31.19 12.55
CA ALA A 162 -28.58 -32.39 12.45
C ALA A 162 -27.78 -32.45 11.15
N ARG A 163 -28.39 -32.10 10.01
CA ARG A 163 -27.67 -32.00 8.72
C ARG A 163 -26.52 -31.00 8.75
N LYS A 164 -26.64 -29.90 9.51
CA LYS A 164 -25.57 -28.91 9.67
C LYS A 164 -24.46 -29.44 10.59
N GLN A 165 -24.81 -30.12 11.66
CA GLN A 165 -23.86 -30.79 12.58
C GLN A 165 -23.06 -31.87 11.84
N LYS A 166 -23.72 -32.77 11.12
CA LYS A 166 -23.08 -33.82 10.29
C LYS A 166 -22.14 -33.24 9.23
N LYS A 167 -22.47 -32.09 8.63
CA LYS A 167 -21.57 -31.35 7.73
C LYS A 167 -20.40 -30.68 8.44
N ALA A 168 -20.57 -30.25 9.70
CA ALA A 168 -19.48 -29.69 10.49
C ALA A 168 -18.52 -30.78 10.97
N GLU A 169 -19.05 -31.91 11.42
CA GLU A 169 -18.29 -33.10 11.83
C GLU A 169 -17.50 -33.68 10.67
N SER A 170 -18.13 -33.93 9.52
CA SER A 170 -17.41 -34.41 8.33
C SER A 170 -16.31 -33.46 7.86
N ARG A 171 -16.47 -32.14 8.03
CA ARG A 171 -15.38 -31.17 7.79
C ARG A 171 -14.28 -31.29 8.85
N ARG A 172 -14.62 -31.43 10.13
CA ARG A 172 -13.64 -31.60 11.22
C ARG A 172 -12.84 -32.90 11.05
N GLU A 173 -13.50 -33.99 10.68
CA GLU A 173 -12.87 -35.27 10.36
C GLU A 173 -11.98 -35.17 9.13
N PHE A 174 -12.46 -34.52 8.05
CA PHE A 174 -11.64 -34.25 6.87
C PHE A 174 -10.36 -33.49 7.22
N TRP A 175 -10.46 -32.43 8.04
CA TRP A 175 -9.29 -31.68 8.51
C TRP A 175 -8.36 -32.51 9.40
N LYS A 176 -8.90 -33.35 10.30
CA LYS A 176 -8.10 -34.29 11.11
C LYS A 176 -7.34 -35.29 10.23
N GLN A 177 -8.02 -35.92 9.27
CA GLN A 177 -7.43 -36.88 8.32
C GLN A 177 -6.40 -36.23 7.39
N TRP A 178 -6.67 -35.01 6.92
CA TRP A 178 -5.75 -34.24 6.08
C TRP A 178 -4.49 -33.85 6.85
N ASN A 179 -4.62 -33.40 8.10
CA ASN A 179 -3.48 -33.02 8.93
C ASN A 179 -2.61 -34.24 9.29
N ARG A 180 -3.22 -35.42 9.47
CA ARG A 180 -2.54 -36.72 9.62
C ARG A 180 -1.92 -37.23 8.31
N GLY A 181 -2.30 -36.70 7.16
CA GLY A 181 -1.79 -37.09 5.85
C GLY A 181 -2.46 -38.34 5.25
N GLU A 182 -3.55 -38.82 5.84
CA GLU A 182 -4.31 -40.00 5.38
C GLU A 182 -5.16 -39.70 4.14
N ARG A 183 -5.58 -38.43 3.98
CA ARG A 183 -6.42 -37.97 2.86
C ARG A 183 -5.84 -36.69 2.24
N GLY A 184 -5.69 -36.67 0.92
CA GLY A 184 -5.26 -35.47 0.19
C GLY A 184 -6.39 -34.47 -0.06
N LEU A 185 -6.05 -33.20 -0.27
CA LEU A 185 -7.03 -32.12 -0.46
C LEU A 185 -7.83 -32.28 -1.77
N CYS A 186 -7.17 -32.81 -2.81
CA CYS A 186 -7.74 -33.10 -4.13
C CYS A 186 -7.34 -34.52 -4.58
N GLY A 187 -7.84 -35.54 -3.88
CA GLY A 187 -7.57 -36.95 -4.19
C GLY A 187 -6.26 -37.48 -3.61
N ARG A 188 -5.80 -38.64 -4.10
CA ARG A 188 -4.66 -39.39 -3.53
C ARG A 188 -3.29 -38.70 -3.77
N TYR A 189 -3.21 -37.77 -4.71
CA TYR A 189 -1.95 -37.13 -5.13
C TYR A 189 -1.61 -35.84 -4.36
N PHE A 190 -2.60 -35.15 -3.79
CA PHE A 190 -2.39 -33.89 -3.05
C PHE A 190 -2.23 -34.11 -1.54
N THR A 191 -1.24 -34.92 -1.17
CA THR A 191 -0.88 -35.14 0.23
C THR A 191 -0.26 -33.88 0.85
N ARG A 192 -0.23 -33.81 2.19
CA ARG A 192 0.34 -32.67 2.93
C ARG A 192 1.77 -32.32 2.48
N LYS A 193 2.61 -33.32 2.20
CA LYS A 193 3.99 -33.13 1.74
C LYS A 193 4.02 -32.48 0.34
N VAL A 194 3.22 -32.99 -0.59
CA VAL A 194 3.13 -32.46 -1.96
C VAL A 194 2.59 -31.03 -1.95
N PHE A 195 1.60 -30.73 -1.10
CA PHE A 195 1.07 -29.37 -0.97
C PHE A 195 2.14 -28.37 -0.52
N VAL A 196 3.01 -28.73 0.43
CA VAL A 196 4.12 -27.86 0.87
C VAL A 196 5.12 -27.61 -0.25
N PHE A 197 5.55 -28.65 -0.97
CA PHE A 197 6.45 -28.49 -2.12
C PHE A 197 5.81 -27.68 -3.26
N PHE A 198 4.51 -27.86 -3.50
CA PHE A 198 3.77 -27.09 -4.48
C PHE A 198 3.67 -25.62 -4.08
N LEU A 199 3.31 -25.31 -2.83
CA LEU A 199 3.22 -23.93 -2.34
C LEU A 199 4.60 -23.26 -2.32
N PHE A 200 5.65 -24.00 -1.96
CA PHE A 200 7.03 -23.53 -2.08
C PHE A 200 7.41 -23.23 -3.55
N GLY A 201 7.11 -24.16 -4.46
CA GLY A 201 7.34 -23.97 -5.90
C GLY A 201 6.56 -22.78 -6.48
N LEU A 202 5.31 -22.58 -6.04
CA LEU A 202 4.50 -21.43 -6.42
C LEU A 202 5.08 -20.12 -5.87
N CYS A 203 5.56 -20.09 -4.62
CA CYS A 203 6.26 -18.93 -4.08
C CYS A 203 7.54 -18.60 -4.87
N VAL A 204 8.33 -19.61 -5.25
CA VAL A 204 9.52 -19.42 -6.11
C VAL A 204 9.13 -18.90 -7.50
N ALA A 205 8.08 -19.45 -8.11
CA ALA A 205 7.59 -18.96 -9.40
C ALA A 205 7.11 -17.49 -9.32
N ILE A 206 6.38 -17.11 -8.27
CA ILE A 206 5.98 -15.72 -8.03
C ILE A 206 7.22 -14.83 -7.82
N ALA A 207 8.21 -15.29 -7.04
CA ALA A 207 9.44 -14.53 -6.82
C ALA A 207 10.22 -14.30 -8.13
N LEU A 208 10.27 -15.30 -9.01
CA LEU A 208 10.87 -15.17 -10.35
C LEU A 208 10.09 -14.18 -11.22
N VAL A 209 8.75 -14.30 -11.26
CA VAL A 209 7.91 -13.36 -12.02
C VAL A 209 8.13 -11.94 -11.51
N LEU A 210 8.08 -11.71 -10.19
CA LEU A 210 8.34 -10.40 -9.59
C LEU A 210 9.74 -9.87 -9.91
N ALA A 211 10.77 -10.71 -9.88
CA ALA A 211 12.13 -10.32 -10.23
C ALA A 211 12.28 -9.83 -11.69
N PHE A 212 11.42 -10.30 -12.60
CA PHE A 212 11.39 -9.85 -13.99
C PHE A 212 10.39 -8.71 -14.24
N THR A 213 9.27 -8.66 -13.50
CA THR A 213 8.22 -7.65 -13.70
C THR A 213 8.51 -6.34 -12.98
N ILE A 214 9.38 -6.32 -11.96
CA ILE A 214 9.79 -5.07 -11.31
C ILE A 214 10.64 -4.27 -12.32
N PRO A 215 10.19 -3.05 -12.70
CA PRO A 215 10.96 -2.23 -13.60
C PRO A 215 12.29 -1.84 -12.95
N ARG A 216 13.35 -1.81 -13.74
CA ARG A 216 14.68 -1.37 -13.34
C ARG A 216 14.84 0.10 -13.71
N VAL A 217 15.61 0.82 -12.89
CA VAL A 217 15.96 2.21 -13.16
C VAL A 217 16.78 2.26 -14.47
N PRO A 218 16.31 2.97 -15.51
CA PRO A 218 17.05 3.12 -16.75
C PRO A 218 18.26 4.03 -16.54
N SER A 219 19.27 3.91 -17.41
CA SER A 219 20.36 4.87 -17.48
C SER A 219 20.04 5.96 -18.49
N PHE A 220 20.54 7.18 -18.25
CA PHE A 220 20.37 8.31 -19.15
C PHE A 220 21.71 8.64 -19.81
N ALA A 221 21.69 8.83 -21.11
CA ALA A 221 22.80 9.33 -21.90
C ALA A 221 22.37 10.67 -22.51
N PHE A 222 23.27 11.65 -22.47
CA PHE A 222 23.05 12.96 -23.06
C PHE A 222 23.72 13.01 -24.42
N ASN A 223 23.09 13.67 -25.38
CA ASN A 223 23.67 13.80 -26.70
C ASN A 223 24.77 14.87 -26.65
N ASP A 224 26.04 14.45 -26.74
CA ASP A 224 27.20 15.35 -26.66
C ASP A 224 27.20 16.44 -27.72
N LYS A 225 26.53 16.23 -28.87
CA LYS A 225 26.54 17.20 -29.98
C LYS A 225 25.53 18.33 -29.81
N LEU A 226 24.35 18.04 -29.29
CA LEU A 226 23.22 18.97 -29.18
C LEU A 226 22.41 18.66 -27.91
N PRO A 227 22.96 18.94 -26.72
CA PRO A 227 22.29 18.64 -25.46
C PRO A 227 21.06 19.52 -25.23
N ILE A 228 21.06 20.73 -25.80
CA ILE A 228 19.91 21.65 -25.81
C ILE A 228 19.63 22.05 -27.26
N SER A 229 18.37 21.91 -27.67
CA SER A 229 17.87 22.37 -28.96
C SER A 229 16.85 23.50 -28.78
N ASN A 230 16.58 24.21 -29.86
CA ASN A 230 15.48 25.17 -29.87
C ASN A 230 14.14 24.49 -29.55
N ALA A 231 13.29 25.21 -28.82
CA ALA A 231 11.92 24.79 -28.57
C ALA A 231 11.13 24.74 -29.88
N THR A 232 10.30 23.71 -30.03
CA THR A 232 9.45 23.47 -31.20
C THR A 232 7.98 23.42 -30.81
N GLY A 233 7.08 23.76 -31.74
CA GLY A 233 5.63 23.71 -31.53
C GLY A 233 5.16 24.72 -30.48
N ASP A 234 4.07 24.37 -29.77
CA ASP A 234 3.40 25.26 -28.81
C ASP A 234 4.31 25.76 -27.68
N TRP A 235 5.35 25.00 -27.32
CA TRP A 235 6.30 25.40 -26.27
C TRP A 235 7.15 26.61 -26.66
N LYS A 236 7.38 26.82 -27.96
CA LYS A 236 8.13 27.98 -28.46
C LYS A 236 7.44 29.30 -28.10
N ASP A 237 6.11 29.32 -28.13
CA ASP A 237 5.32 30.53 -27.90
C ASP A 237 4.88 30.68 -26.44
N ALA A 238 5.06 29.64 -25.62
CA ALA A 238 4.68 29.63 -24.21
C ALA A 238 5.58 30.53 -23.33
N VAL A 239 6.85 30.73 -23.73
CA VAL A 239 7.82 31.54 -22.98
C VAL A 239 8.41 32.59 -23.92
N PRO A 240 8.35 33.89 -23.58
CA PRO A 240 8.95 34.93 -24.40
C PRO A 240 10.48 34.87 -24.30
N THR A 241 11.16 35.00 -25.44
CA THR A 241 12.61 35.17 -25.50
C THR A 241 12.96 36.62 -25.16
N VAL A 242 13.42 36.87 -23.94
CA VAL A 242 13.78 38.21 -23.45
C VAL A 242 15.19 38.16 -22.86
N PHE A 243 16.01 39.13 -23.22
CA PHE A 243 17.30 39.38 -22.56
C PHE A 243 17.36 40.87 -22.27
N SER A 244 17.48 41.23 -21.00
CA SER A 244 17.70 42.62 -20.57
C SER A 244 18.97 42.72 -19.76
N ARG A 245 19.65 43.86 -19.88
CA ARG A 245 20.81 44.22 -19.04
C ARG A 245 20.39 45.03 -17.81
N ILE A 246 19.28 45.77 -17.90
CA ILE A 246 18.80 46.68 -16.87
C ILE A 246 17.27 46.52 -16.74
N PRO A 247 16.76 45.73 -15.77
CA PRO A 247 17.51 44.83 -14.88
C PRO A 247 18.11 43.64 -15.65
N ALA A 248 19.18 43.05 -15.12
CA ALA A 248 19.84 41.90 -15.75
C ALA A 248 18.97 40.64 -15.63
N ASN A 249 18.28 40.28 -16.71
CA ASN A 249 17.45 39.09 -16.73
C ASN A 249 17.51 38.41 -18.10
N PHE A 250 17.14 37.12 -18.10
CA PHE A 250 16.83 36.42 -19.33
C PHE A 250 15.67 35.45 -19.12
N SER A 251 14.90 35.25 -20.18
CA SER A 251 13.92 34.18 -20.31
C SER A 251 13.93 33.63 -21.72
N PHE A 252 13.90 32.30 -21.90
CA PHE A 252 13.68 31.69 -23.20
C PHE A 252 13.27 30.21 -23.09
N PRO A 253 12.48 29.70 -24.05
CA PRO A 253 12.15 28.29 -24.14
C PRO A 253 13.25 27.53 -24.89
N ALA A 254 13.53 26.32 -24.43
CA ALA A 254 14.36 25.37 -25.16
C ALA A 254 13.92 23.93 -24.85
N SER A 255 14.54 22.95 -25.49
CA SER A 255 14.28 21.53 -25.22
C SER A 255 15.60 20.80 -24.98
N ALA A 256 15.66 19.92 -23.98
CA ALA A 256 16.79 19.02 -23.78
C ALA A 256 16.55 17.70 -24.50
N SER A 257 17.50 17.29 -25.35
CA SER A 257 17.52 15.96 -25.96
C SER A 257 18.21 14.99 -25.01
N ILE A 258 17.48 13.95 -24.61
CA ILE A 258 17.97 12.96 -23.66
C ILE A 258 17.67 11.59 -24.23
N GLN A 259 18.69 10.75 -24.31
CA GLN A 259 18.54 9.36 -24.71
C GLN A 259 18.40 8.50 -23.47
N VAL A 260 17.28 7.78 -23.38
CA VAL A 260 17.01 6.89 -22.25
C VAL A 260 17.36 5.47 -22.67
N ASN A 261 18.22 4.80 -21.91
CA ASN A 261 18.57 3.41 -22.14
C ASN A 261 17.64 2.50 -21.32
N THR A 262 16.73 1.80 -22.00
CA THR A 262 15.79 0.86 -21.39
C THR A 262 16.16 -0.61 -21.64
N ASN A 263 17.43 -0.89 -22.00
CA ASN A 263 17.87 -2.25 -22.37
C ASN A 263 17.70 -3.30 -21.26
N ASP A 264 17.88 -2.89 -20.01
CA ASP A 264 17.74 -3.78 -18.85
C ASP A 264 16.29 -4.05 -18.44
N ASN A 265 15.34 -3.32 -19.03
CA ASN A 265 13.91 -3.45 -18.75
C ASN A 265 13.25 -4.42 -19.73
N TYR A 266 12.51 -5.41 -19.20
CA TYR A 266 11.73 -6.35 -20.00
C TYR A 266 10.34 -5.82 -20.34
N LEU A 267 9.78 -4.95 -19.50
CA LEU A 267 8.48 -4.33 -19.68
C LEU A 267 8.64 -2.83 -20.01
N PRO A 268 7.68 -2.24 -20.74
CA PRO A 268 7.66 -0.81 -20.98
C PRO A 268 7.63 -0.05 -19.64
N ILE A 269 8.49 0.96 -19.53
CA ILE A 269 8.55 1.80 -18.34
C ILE A 269 7.61 2.98 -18.51
N THR A 270 6.89 3.33 -17.45
CA THR A 270 6.01 4.50 -17.45
C THR A 270 6.49 5.47 -16.39
N PHE A 271 6.92 6.64 -16.84
CA PHE A 271 7.24 7.75 -15.96
C PHE A 271 5.94 8.46 -15.59
N LYS A 272 5.81 8.84 -14.31
CA LYS A 272 4.72 9.71 -13.84
C LYS A 272 5.07 11.17 -14.12
N HIS A 273 6.28 11.56 -13.76
CA HIS A 273 6.86 12.87 -13.96
C HIS A 273 8.36 12.74 -14.24
N ILE A 274 8.87 13.60 -15.11
CA ILE A 274 10.30 13.78 -15.35
C ILE A 274 10.58 15.26 -15.24
N ARG A 275 11.26 15.65 -14.16
CA ARG A 275 11.65 17.03 -13.88
C ARG A 275 13.10 17.22 -14.25
N ALA A 276 13.38 18.32 -14.91
CA ALA A 276 14.72 18.74 -15.27
C ALA A 276 15.04 20.06 -14.57
N GLN A 277 16.23 20.16 -14.00
CA GLN A 277 16.76 21.38 -13.40
C GLN A 277 18.13 21.64 -14.02
N VAL A 278 18.32 22.86 -14.52
CA VAL A 278 19.58 23.29 -15.12
C VAL A 278 20.26 24.27 -14.20
N PHE A 279 21.50 23.94 -13.84
CA PHE A 279 22.37 24.78 -13.03
C PHE A 279 23.52 25.27 -13.87
N ASP A 280 23.89 26.53 -13.73
CA ASP A 280 25.14 27.05 -14.28
C ASP A 280 26.33 26.30 -13.65
N LEU A 281 27.32 25.90 -14.46
CA LEU A 281 28.41 25.06 -13.96
C LEU A 281 29.34 25.83 -13.02
N GLU A 282 29.61 27.11 -13.32
CA GLU A 282 30.54 27.94 -12.56
C GLU A 282 29.92 28.44 -11.26
N THR A 283 28.70 28.97 -11.32
CA THR A 283 28.06 29.59 -10.15
C THR A 283 27.15 28.64 -9.39
N SER A 284 26.84 27.46 -9.95
CA SER A 284 25.86 26.49 -9.41
C SER A 284 24.47 27.10 -9.17
N ARG A 285 24.12 28.18 -9.88
CA ARG A 285 22.80 28.82 -9.80
C ARG A 285 21.81 28.13 -10.72
N LEU A 286 20.58 27.94 -10.24
CA LEU A 286 19.49 27.42 -11.06
C LEU A 286 19.10 28.46 -12.11
N VAL A 287 19.14 28.06 -13.38
CA VAL A 287 18.91 28.93 -14.55
C VAL A 287 17.78 28.42 -15.44
N GLY A 288 17.34 27.18 -15.24
CA GLY A 288 16.20 26.64 -15.97
C GLY A 288 15.54 25.46 -15.27
N THR A 289 14.25 25.29 -15.55
CA THR A 289 13.44 24.18 -15.04
C THR A 289 12.56 23.62 -16.15
N GLY A 290 12.25 22.33 -16.08
CA GLY A 290 11.32 21.67 -16.97
C GLY A 290 10.58 20.56 -16.23
N ASP A 291 9.35 20.30 -16.63
CA ASP A 291 8.58 19.15 -16.16
C ASP A 291 7.88 18.53 -17.37
N MET A 292 8.09 17.23 -17.55
CA MET A 292 7.36 16.41 -18.49
C MET A 292 6.47 15.47 -17.70
N GLY A 293 5.18 15.45 -18.03
CA GLY A 293 4.21 14.60 -17.37
C GLY A 293 4.38 13.11 -17.69
N LYS A 294 3.25 12.39 -17.68
CA LYS A 294 3.25 10.94 -17.87
C LYS A 294 3.73 10.57 -19.28
N GLN A 295 4.81 9.81 -19.36
CA GLN A 295 5.37 9.31 -20.62
C GLN A 295 5.70 7.82 -20.51
N THR A 296 5.33 7.04 -21.52
CA THR A 296 5.64 5.61 -21.61
C THR A 296 6.76 5.38 -22.60
N LEU A 297 7.82 4.69 -22.19
CA LEU A 297 8.93 4.31 -23.06
C LEU A 297 8.93 2.81 -23.34
N PRO A 298 9.23 2.40 -24.58
CA PRO A 298 9.32 0.99 -24.92
C PRO A 298 10.46 0.29 -24.17
N ALA A 299 10.27 -0.99 -23.88
CA ALA A 299 11.31 -1.86 -23.31
C ALA A 299 12.42 -2.11 -24.33
N LYS A 300 13.63 -2.44 -23.87
CA LYS A 300 14.75 -2.89 -24.72
C LYS A 300 15.09 -1.97 -25.88
N SER A 301 15.05 -0.66 -25.66
CA SER A 301 15.28 0.33 -26.71
C SER A 301 16.03 1.54 -26.18
N PHE A 302 16.40 2.44 -27.10
CA PHE A 302 17.10 3.69 -26.82
C PHE A 302 16.28 4.89 -27.28
N PRO A 303 15.06 5.09 -26.75
CA PRO A 303 14.21 6.21 -27.13
C PRO A 303 14.89 7.54 -26.77
N GLU A 304 14.83 8.47 -27.71
CA GLU A 304 15.18 9.87 -27.49
C GLU A 304 13.92 10.63 -27.08
N ILE A 305 14.01 11.34 -25.96
CA ILE A 305 12.94 12.20 -25.45
C ILE A 305 13.40 13.65 -25.44
N MET A 306 12.48 14.56 -25.75
CA MET A 306 12.70 15.99 -25.74
C MET A 306 11.98 16.58 -24.53
N ILE A 307 12.73 16.98 -23.51
CA ILE A 307 12.15 17.59 -22.31
C ILE A 307 12.03 19.10 -22.53
N PRO A 308 10.83 19.69 -22.44
CA PRO A 308 10.67 21.14 -22.53
C PRO A 308 11.30 21.80 -21.30
N LEU A 309 12.21 22.73 -21.57
CA LEU A 309 12.90 23.53 -20.56
C LEU A 309 12.47 25.00 -20.68
N ASN A 310 12.25 25.61 -19.52
CA ASN A 310 12.06 27.04 -19.35
C ASN A 310 13.32 27.61 -18.69
N PHE A 311 14.08 28.39 -19.43
CA PHE A 311 15.24 29.11 -18.89
C PHE A 311 14.78 30.46 -18.38
N THR A 312 14.98 30.72 -17.09
CA THR A 312 14.68 32.02 -16.47
C THR A 312 15.73 32.33 -15.41
N TYR A 313 16.26 33.54 -15.46
CA TYR A 313 17.21 34.01 -14.46
C TYR A 313 17.10 35.53 -14.30
N ILE A 314 17.23 36.00 -13.07
CA ILE A 314 17.19 37.42 -12.71
C ILE A 314 18.36 37.70 -11.77
N ALA A 315 19.15 38.72 -12.12
CA ALA A 315 20.22 39.26 -11.32
C ALA A 315 20.00 40.76 -11.09
N SER A 316 20.62 41.30 -10.04
CA SER A 316 20.54 42.73 -9.73
C SER A 316 21.34 43.59 -10.72
N ASN A 317 22.46 43.07 -11.22
CA ASN A 317 23.38 43.78 -12.10
C ASN A 317 23.78 42.89 -13.29
N ASP A 318 24.17 43.52 -14.39
CA ASP A 318 24.73 42.86 -15.57
C ASP A 318 26.16 42.33 -15.36
N THR A 319 26.76 42.63 -14.21
CA THR A 319 28.05 42.08 -13.76
C THR A 319 27.92 40.71 -13.09
N ASP A 320 26.71 40.15 -12.95
CA ASP A 320 26.55 38.81 -12.40
C ASP A 320 27.15 37.76 -13.34
N GLN A 321 28.02 36.90 -12.80
CA GLN A 321 28.74 35.90 -13.60
C GLN A 321 27.79 34.93 -14.31
N THR A 322 26.69 34.53 -13.66
CA THR A 322 25.69 33.63 -14.27
C THR A 322 25.04 34.31 -15.46
N TRP A 323 24.63 35.58 -15.31
CA TRP A 323 24.03 36.31 -16.41
C TRP A 323 25.04 36.53 -17.55
N LEU A 324 26.29 36.88 -17.23
CA LEU A 324 27.37 37.06 -18.20
C LEU A 324 27.68 35.78 -18.98
N ASN A 325 27.76 34.63 -18.32
CA ASN A 325 28.03 33.34 -18.95
C ASN A 325 26.99 33.00 -20.01
N TRP A 326 25.71 33.16 -19.66
CA TRP A 326 24.59 32.88 -20.55
C TRP A 326 24.48 33.94 -21.66
N TYR A 327 24.65 35.21 -21.33
CA TYR A 327 24.63 36.30 -22.30
C TYR A 327 25.76 36.17 -23.34
N ASN A 328 26.98 35.87 -22.91
CA ASN A 328 28.14 35.68 -23.80
C ASN A 328 28.02 34.43 -24.67
N SER A 329 27.43 33.35 -24.15
CA SER A 329 27.18 32.14 -24.93
C SER A 329 26.09 32.31 -25.98
N CYS A 330 25.13 33.21 -25.75
CA CYS A 330 23.97 33.44 -26.62
C CYS A 330 24.09 34.69 -27.53
N LYS A 331 25.13 35.51 -27.37
CA LYS A 331 25.36 36.72 -28.19
C LYS A 331 25.42 36.39 -29.69
N ASN A 332 25.04 37.35 -30.51
CA ASN A 332 25.06 37.19 -31.97
C ASN A 332 26.49 36.87 -32.45
N LYS A 333 26.63 35.89 -33.35
CA LYS A 333 27.91 35.47 -33.92
C LYS A 333 28.69 36.63 -34.57
N ILE A 334 27.98 37.60 -35.16
CA ILE A 334 28.58 38.76 -35.84
C ILE A 334 29.32 39.67 -34.85
N LEU A 335 28.91 39.69 -33.57
CA LEU A 335 29.52 40.52 -32.54
C LEU A 335 30.77 39.89 -31.91
N VAL A 336 31.13 38.66 -32.30
CA VAL A 336 32.28 37.93 -31.76
C VAL A 336 33.42 37.94 -32.77
N GLN A 337 34.63 38.29 -32.33
CA GLN A 337 35.79 38.51 -33.21
C GLN A 337 36.14 37.31 -34.11
N ASP A 338 35.85 36.08 -33.66
CA ASP A 338 36.12 34.84 -34.41
C ASP A 338 34.86 34.18 -34.99
N GLY A 339 33.68 34.82 -34.88
CA GLY A 339 32.39 34.24 -35.29
C GLY A 339 31.96 33.00 -34.48
N LYS A 340 32.76 32.56 -33.51
CA LYS A 340 32.51 31.42 -32.63
C LYS A 340 32.01 31.90 -31.27
N ARG A 341 30.83 31.43 -30.86
CA ARG A 341 30.24 31.75 -29.55
C ARG A 341 30.96 30.97 -28.44
N ASP A 342 30.99 31.57 -27.26
CA ASP A 342 31.48 30.89 -26.05
C ASP A 342 30.57 29.69 -25.76
N ALA A 343 31.18 28.59 -25.32
CA ALA A 343 30.44 27.37 -25.06
C ALA A 343 29.71 27.46 -23.72
N LEU A 344 28.45 27.08 -23.72
CA LEU A 344 27.60 27.11 -22.54
C LEU A 344 27.95 25.92 -21.64
N GLN A 345 28.22 26.21 -20.36
CA GLN A 345 28.58 25.21 -19.36
C GLN A 345 27.48 25.10 -18.31
N PHE A 346 26.88 23.92 -18.19
CA PHE A 346 25.81 23.70 -17.23
C PHE A 346 25.79 22.26 -16.71
N ARG A 347 25.18 22.10 -15.53
CA ARG A 347 24.82 20.82 -14.95
C ARG A 347 23.33 20.62 -15.11
N LEU A 348 22.94 19.50 -15.70
CA LEU A 348 21.54 19.09 -15.83
C LEU A 348 21.27 18.00 -14.80
N VAL A 349 20.29 18.24 -13.93
CA VAL A 349 19.78 17.29 -12.93
C VAL A 349 18.39 16.87 -13.36
N LEU A 350 18.18 15.57 -13.49
CA LEU A 350 16.91 14.94 -13.83
C LEU A 350 16.38 14.20 -12.61
N ASP A 351 15.19 14.56 -12.16
CA ASP A 351 14.46 13.83 -11.13
C ASP A 351 13.24 13.17 -11.77
N PHE A 352 13.04 11.87 -11.57
CA PHE A 352 11.97 11.14 -12.23
C PHE A 352 11.34 10.07 -11.34
N ASP A 353 10.04 9.86 -11.58
CA ASP A 353 9.22 8.91 -10.85
C ASP A 353 8.74 7.82 -11.79
N ILE A 354 9.08 6.57 -11.50
CA ILE A 354 8.68 5.40 -12.30
C ILE A 354 7.47 4.73 -11.64
N LEU A 355 6.45 4.42 -12.43
CA LEU A 355 5.32 3.64 -11.95
C LEU A 355 5.77 2.23 -11.53
N GLY A 356 5.45 1.87 -10.29
CA GLY A 356 5.83 0.58 -9.69
C GLY A 356 7.02 0.68 -8.73
N LEU A 357 7.79 1.77 -8.77
CA LEU A 357 8.79 2.09 -7.74
C LEU A 357 8.21 3.14 -6.80
N THR A 358 8.53 3.02 -5.51
CA THR A 358 8.07 3.95 -4.47
C THR A 358 9.00 5.14 -4.30
N THR A 359 10.24 5.03 -4.77
CA THR A 359 11.29 6.02 -4.59
C THR A 359 11.46 6.89 -5.83
N THR A 360 11.71 8.18 -5.61
CA THR A 360 12.15 9.11 -6.65
C THR A 360 13.61 8.82 -6.99
N HIS A 361 13.97 8.81 -8.27
CA HIS A 361 15.34 8.62 -8.71
C HIS A 361 15.86 9.88 -9.37
N SER A 362 17.17 10.12 -9.24
CA SER A 362 17.84 11.25 -9.85
C SER A 362 19.04 10.81 -10.69
N ALA A 363 19.26 11.53 -11.78
CA ALA A 363 20.43 11.41 -12.64
C ALA A 363 20.98 12.80 -12.90
N SER A 364 22.30 12.96 -12.98
CA SER A 364 22.89 14.26 -13.30
C SER A 364 24.03 14.11 -14.28
N THR A 365 24.21 15.12 -15.11
CA THR A 365 25.34 15.25 -16.03
C THR A 365 25.89 16.66 -16.00
N GLN A 366 27.13 16.81 -16.41
CA GLN A 366 27.79 18.10 -16.61
C GLN A 366 28.17 18.20 -18.08
N ILE A 367 27.81 19.33 -18.67
CA ILE A 367 28.03 19.61 -20.08
C ILE A 367 28.86 20.88 -20.14
N SER A 368 30.06 20.78 -20.73
CA SER A 368 31.02 21.88 -20.82
C SER A 368 31.10 22.52 -22.21
N ASP A 369 30.49 21.91 -23.23
CA ASP A 369 30.58 22.38 -24.62
C ASP A 369 29.22 22.38 -25.32
N ALA A 370 28.23 23.10 -24.77
CA ALA A 370 26.93 23.24 -25.41
C ALA A 370 26.81 24.54 -26.22
N ALA A 371 26.20 24.46 -27.40
CA ALA A 371 25.80 25.64 -28.13
C ALA A 371 24.53 26.25 -27.52
N CYS A 372 24.48 27.58 -27.38
CA CYS A 372 23.23 28.24 -26.99
C CYS A 372 22.15 28.04 -28.07
N PRO A 373 20.92 27.61 -27.71
CA PRO A 373 19.86 27.31 -28.67
C PRO A 373 19.41 28.55 -29.44
N ILE A 374 19.36 29.70 -28.77
CA ILE A 374 18.93 30.98 -29.33
C ILE A 374 20.13 31.85 -29.74
N GLU A 375 19.87 32.83 -30.59
CA GLU A 375 20.82 33.89 -30.95
C GLU A 375 20.18 35.25 -30.67
N LEU A 376 20.90 36.11 -29.94
CA LEU A 376 20.44 37.46 -29.67
C LEU A 376 20.47 38.32 -30.94
N PRO A 377 19.56 39.31 -31.06
CA PRO A 377 19.62 40.29 -32.14
C PRO A 377 20.93 41.08 -32.10
N SER A 378 21.42 41.51 -33.26
CA SER A 378 22.67 42.28 -33.39
C SER A 378 22.56 43.72 -32.87
N THR A 379 21.34 44.22 -32.71
CA THR A 379 21.03 45.54 -32.16
C THR A 379 20.33 45.35 -30.83
N ILE A 380 21.01 45.67 -29.73
CA ILE A 380 20.42 45.77 -28.39
C ILE A 380 20.08 47.23 -28.15
#